data_AF-A0A3Q2YTG3-F1
#
_entry.id   AF-A0A3Q2YTG3-F1
#
_cell.length_a   1.000
_cell.length_b   1.000
_cell.length_c   1.000
_cell.angle_alpha   90.00
_cell.angle_beta   90.00
_cell.angle_gamma   90.00
#
_symmetry.space_group_name_H-M   'P 1'
#
loop_
_entity.id
_entity.type
_entity.pdbx_description
1 polymer ?
#
loop_
_entity_poly.entity_id
_entity_poly.type
_entity_poly.pdbx_seq_one_letter_code
_entity_poly.pdbx_strand_id
1 'polypeptide(L)'
;SIRFAGLLQEWGEESEDGAVYGITLHRVPVPSSPSRSNPSGAFVQYRTNKVRRLKAARLQMLVNHLLDADRLEQDYGRIFLSTYRTFTSTAKLLELTFQRHGVASSQNNNYSVPRG
;
A
#
# COMPACT_ATOMS: atom_id res chain seq x y z
N SER A 1 -14.47 2.93 -29.10
CA SER A 1 -14.35 3.52 -27.75
C SER A 1 -12.93 3.29 -27.26
N ILE A 2 -12.05 4.28 -27.40
CA ILE A 2 -10.66 4.21 -26.93
C ILE A 2 -10.73 4.42 -25.41
N ARG A 3 -10.61 3.33 -24.64
CA ARG A 3 -10.50 3.47 -23.19
C ARG A 3 -9.16 4.14 -22.91
N PHE A 4 -9.20 5.37 -22.40
CA PHE A 4 -8.09 5.99 -21.69
C PHE A 4 -7.81 5.18 -20.41
N ALA A 5 -7.29 3.96 -20.54
CA ALA A 5 -6.50 3.36 -19.49
C ALA A 5 -5.22 4.19 -19.44
N GLY A 6 -5.15 5.16 -18.53
CA GLY A 6 -3.93 5.93 -18.30
C GLY A 6 -2.77 4.96 -18.19
N LEU A 7 -1.74 5.15 -19.03
CA LEU A 7 -0.66 4.18 -19.23
C LEU A 7 -0.16 3.67 -17.87
N LEU A 8 -0.55 2.45 -17.50
CA LEU A 8 0.00 1.74 -16.37
C LEU A 8 1.32 1.17 -16.85
N GLN A 9 2.43 1.76 -16.42
CA GLN A 9 3.76 1.32 -16.81
C GLN A 9 4.38 0.56 -15.64
N GLU A 10 4.76 -0.70 -15.89
CA GLU A 10 5.64 -1.43 -14.97
C GLU A 10 7.01 -0.76 -14.98
N TRP A 11 7.44 -0.27 -13.82
CA TRP A 11 8.67 0.50 -13.68
C TRP A 11 9.83 -0.35 -13.15
N GLY A 12 9.53 -1.37 -12.36
CA GLY A 12 10.53 -2.28 -11.79
C GLY A 12 10.20 -2.69 -10.37
N GLU A 13 11.24 -3.01 -9.59
CA GLU A 13 11.12 -3.45 -8.21
C GLU A 13 11.93 -2.57 -7.26
N GLU A 14 11.44 -2.41 -6.02
CA GLU A 14 12.15 -1.74 -4.94
C GLU A 14 12.21 -2.63 -3.72
N SER A 15 13.39 -2.71 -3.08
CA SER A 15 13.59 -3.45 -1.84
C SER A 15 13.74 -2.49 -0.66
N GLU A 16 12.97 -2.70 0.40
CA GLU A 16 12.95 -1.87 1.60
C GLU A 16 12.65 -2.75 2.82
N ASP A 17 13.47 -2.66 3.87
CA ASP A 17 13.27 -3.36 5.16
C ASP A 17 12.91 -4.87 5.08
N GLY A 18 13.53 -5.59 4.13
CA GLY A 18 13.26 -7.02 3.93
C GLY A 18 11.93 -7.32 3.23
N ALA A 19 11.33 -6.33 2.58
CA ALA A 19 10.24 -6.47 1.64
C ALA A 19 10.66 -6.01 0.23
N VAL A 20 10.10 -6.65 -0.78
CA VAL A 20 10.26 -6.32 -2.20
C VAL A 20 8.90 -5.86 -2.72
N TYR A 21 8.90 -4.74 -3.42
CA TYR A 21 7.70 -4.11 -3.96
C TYR A 21 7.78 -4.02 -5.47
N GLY A 22 6.74 -4.45 -6.17
CA GLY A 22 6.54 -4.11 -7.57
C GLY A 22 6.09 -2.66 -7.70
N ILE A 23 6.71 -1.92 -8.62
CA ILE A 23 6.46 -0.50 -8.87
C ILE A 23 5.71 -0.35 -10.18
N THR A 24 4.57 0.31 -10.11
CA THR A 24 3.80 0.73 -11.30
C THR A 24 3.61 2.24 -11.28
N LEU A 25 3.72 2.87 -12.44
CA LEU A 25 3.43 4.28 -12.63
C LEU A 25 2.09 4.42 -13.33
N HIS A 26 1.19 5.20 -12.75
CA HIS A 26 -0.12 5.49 -13.31
C HIS A 26 -0.21 6.97 -13.69
N ARG A 27 -0.30 7.24 -14.99
CA ARG A 27 -0.48 8.60 -15.52
C ARG A 27 -1.96 8.97 -15.48
N VAL A 28 -2.31 9.96 -14.68
CA VAL A 28 -3.67 10.45 -14.50
C VAL A 28 -3.77 11.87 -15.05
N PRO A 29 -4.73 12.18 -15.93
CA PRO A 29 -4.95 13.55 -16.38
C PRO A 29 -5.33 14.43 -15.18
N VAL A 30 -4.74 15.63 -15.12
CA VAL A 30 -5.12 16.65 -14.15
C VAL A 30 -6.30 17.41 -14.75
N PRO A 31 -7.46 17.46 -14.07
CA PRO A 31 -8.57 18.25 -14.55
C PRO A 31 -8.16 19.73 -14.56
N SER A 32 -8.03 20.32 -15.75
CA SER A 32 -7.77 21.75 -15.90
C SER A 32 -9.07 22.53 -15.68
N SER A 33 -9.03 23.55 -14.81
CA SER A 33 -10.11 24.54 -14.73
C SER A 33 -10.14 25.36 -16.02
N PRO A 34 -11.32 25.60 -16.65
CA PRO A 34 -11.42 26.40 -17.86
C PRO A 34 -11.18 27.89 -17.55
N SER A 35 -9.91 28.28 -17.40
CA SER A 35 -9.52 29.69 -17.38
C SER A 35 -9.54 30.24 -18.80
N ARG A 36 -10.31 31.33 -19.03
CA ARG A 36 -10.57 31.95 -20.34
C ARG A 36 -9.36 32.68 -20.98
N SER A 37 -8.12 32.45 -20.54
CA SER A 37 -6.97 33.29 -20.93
C SER A 37 -5.76 32.59 -21.56
N ASN A 38 -5.83 31.32 -21.96
CA ASN A 38 -4.67 30.64 -22.58
C ASN A 38 -4.90 30.37 -24.08
N PRO A 39 -4.30 31.15 -24.99
CA PRO A 39 -4.44 30.99 -26.44
C PRO A 39 -3.54 29.90 -27.06
N SER A 40 -2.89 29.04 -26.26
CA SER A 40 -2.12 27.89 -26.76
C SER A 40 -2.91 26.59 -26.58
N GLY A 41 -3.24 25.94 -27.70
CA GLY A 41 -4.22 24.85 -27.77
C GLY A 41 -4.00 23.69 -26.80
N ALA A 42 -5.11 23.22 -26.22
CA ALA A 42 -5.38 21.84 -25.76
C ALA A 42 -4.25 21.01 -25.12
N PHE A 43 -3.33 21.60 -24.34
CA PHE A 43 -2.37 20.83 -23.57
C PHE A 43 -3.06 20.18 -22.36
N VAL A 44 -3.08 18.85 -22.31
CA VAL A 44 -3.55 18.09 -21.15
C VAL A 44 -2.39 17.89 -20.18
N GLN A 45 -2.50 18.44 -18.98
CA GLN A 45 -1.53 18.17 -17.91
C GLN A 45 -1.78 16.79 -17.31
N TYR A 46 -0.72 16.03 -17.04
CA TYR A 46 -0.80 14.73 -16.38
C TYR A 46 -0.01 14.75 -15.07
N ARG A 47 -0.52 14.06 -14.06
CA ARG A 47 0.24 13.66 -12.87
C ARG A 47 0.61 12.20 -13.00
N THR A 48 1.78 11.82 -12.51
CA THR A 48 2.22 10.42 -12.45
C THR A 48 2.15 9.96 -11.00
N ASN A 49 1.30 8.98 -10.73
CA ASN A 49 1.20 8.37 -9.41
C ASN A 49 2.04 7.10 -9.39
N LYS A 50 3.01 7.05 -8.48
CA LYS A 50 3.77 5.83 -8.21
C LYS A 50 2.96 4.95 -7.25
N VAL A 51 2.68 3.72 -7.65
CA VAL A 51 1.98 2.72 -6.85
C VAL A 51 2.98 1.60 -6.53
N ARG A 52 3.09 1.27 -5.25
CA ARG A 52 3.93 0.20 -4.73
C ARG A 52 3.04 -0.96 -4.29
N ARG A 53 3.30 -2.18 -4.78
CA ARG A 53 2.56 -3.40 -4.42
C ARG A 53 3.50 -4.43 -3.83
N LEU A 54 3.08 -5.13 -2.78
CA LEU A 54 3.97 -6.07 -2.10
C LEU A 54 4.18 -7.31 -2.98
N LYS A 55 5.43 -7.61 -3.32
CA LYS A 55 5.80 -8.77 -4.13
C LYS A 55 6.33 -9.92 -3.30
N ALA A 56 7.18 -9.62 -2.33
CA ALA A 56 7.73 -10.59 -1.39
C ALA A 56 8.11 -9.89 -0.08
N ALA A 57 8.07 -10.60 1.05
CA ALA A 57 8.62 -10.07 2.29
C ALA A 57 8.89 -11.18 3.30
N ARG A 58 9.59 -10.83 4.38
CA ARG A 58 9.66 -11.68 5.58
C ARG A 58 8.28 -11.87 6.18
N LEU A 59 8.07 -13.02 6.84
CA LEU A 59 6.78 -13.37 7.46
C LEU A 59 6.21 -12.26 8.35
N GLN A 60 7.04 -11.61 9.18
CA GLN A 60 6.61 -10.49 10.03
C GLN A 60 6.01 -9.33 9.23
N MET A 61 6.62 -8.99 8.10
CA MET A 61 6.12 -7.92 7.22
C MET A 61 4.83 -8.33 6.50
N LEU A 62 4.73 -9.59 6.07
CA LEU A 62 3.49 -10.10 5.47
C LEU A 62 2.31 -10.03 6.45
N VAL A 63 2.55 -10.36 7.72
CA VAL A 63 1.55 -10.26 8.80
C VAL A 63 1.25 -8.80 9.13
N ASN A 64 2.26 -7.92 9.16
CA ASN A 64 2.04 -6.49 9.35
C ASN A 64 1.18 -5.89 8.24
N HIS A 65 1.43 -6.27 6.98
CA HIS A 65 0.65 -5.82 5.83
C HIS A 65 -0.79 -6.35 5.87
N LEU A 66 -1.00 -7.60 6.32
CA LEU A 66 -2.34 -8.16 6.53
C LEU A 66 -3.17 -7.36 7.55
N LEU A 67 -2.51 -6.78 8.55
CA LEU A 67 -3.14 -6.05 9.65
C LEU A 67 -3.17 -4.52 9.41
N ASP A 68 -2.81 -4.05 8.22
CA ASP A 68 -2.81 -2.63 7.83
C ASP A 68 -3.95 -2.37 6.84
N ALA A 69 -5.12 -2.00 7.35
CA ALA A 69 -6.35 -1.86 6.57
C ALA A 69 -6.26 -0.75 5.49
N ASP A 70 -5.46 0.30 5.73
CA ASP A 70 -5.35 1.44 4.82
C ASP A 70 -4.50 1.13 3.58
N ARG A 71 -3.66 0.10 3.66
CA ARG A 71 -2.69 -0.27 2.61
C ARG A 71 -2.97 -1.64 2.00
N LEU A 72 -4.01 -2.33 2.47
CA LEU A 72 -4.33 -3.69 2.04
C LEU A 72 -4.86 -3.70 0.60
N GLU A 73 -4.18 -4.43 -0.27
CA GLU A 73 -4.67 -4.68 -1.62
C GLU A 73 -5.96 -5.53 -1.57
N GLN A 74 -6.90 -5.30 -2.50
CA GLN A 74 -8.27 -5.82 -2.48
C GLN A 74 -8.38 -7.34 -2.20
N ASP A 75 -7.41 -8.12 -2.67
CA ASP A 75 -7.41 -9.59 -2.52
C ASP A 75 -6.28 -10.13 -1.63
N TYR A 76 -5.40 -9.29 -1.09
CA TYR A 76 -4.20 -9.75 -0.38
C TYR A 76 -4.57 -10.63 0.83
N GLY A 77 -5.52 -10.19 1.65
CA GLY A 77 -5.93 -10.94 2.84
C GLY A 77 -6.49 -12.32 2.50
N ARG A 78 -7.31 -12.40 1.44
CA ARG A 78 -7.86 -13.67 0.95
C ARG A 78 -6.75 -14.58 0.45
N ILE A 79 -5.86 -14.09 -0.40
CA ILE A 79 -4.75 -14.87 -0.98
C ILE A 79 -3.83 -15.37 0.15
N PHE A 80 -3.40 -14.49 1.05
CA PHE A 80 -2.53 -14.82 2.16
C PHE A 80 -3.15 -15.91 3.06
N LEU A 81 -4.40 -15.74 3.51
CA LEU A 81 -5.07 -16.71 4.38
C LEU A 81 -5.37 -18.05 3.67
N SER A 82 -5.44 -18.04 2.33
CA SER A 82 -5.61 -19.27 1.54
C SER A 82 -4.32 -20.08 1.43
N THR A 83 -3.15 -19.43 1.48
CA THR A 83 -1.86 -20.05 1.15
C THR A 83 -0.84 -20.07 2.29
N TYR A 84 -1.11 -19.43 3.44
CA TYR A 84 -0.12 -19.26 4.52
C TYR A 84 0.51 -20.56 5.02
N ARG A 85 -0.23 -21.67 4.98
CA ARG A 85 0.26 -22.98 5.43
C ARG A 85 1.43 -23.52 4.61
N THR A 86 1.71 -22.92 3.44
CA THR A 86 2.87 -23.27 2.61
C THR A 86 4.19 -22.70 3.15
N PHE A 87 4.15 -21.65 3.97
CA PHE A 87 5.33 -20.95 4.47
C PHE A 87 5.32 -20.65 5.97
N THR A 88 4.23 -20.95 6.68
CA THR A 88 4.15 -20.82 8.14
C THR A 88 3.07 -21.72 8.75
N SER A 89 3.05 -21.86 10.07
CA SER A 89 2.00 -22.58 10.80
C SER A 89 0.93 -21.62 11.36
N THR A 90 -0.27 -22.13 11.64
CA THR A 90 -1.33 -21.34 12.29
C THR A 90 -0.89 -20.79 13.64
N ALA A 91 -0.18 -21.61 14.43
CA ALA A 91 0.36 -21.18 15.72
C ALA A 91 1.31 -19.98 15.56
N LYS A 92 2.25 -20.05 14.60
CA LYS A 92 3.19 -18.96 14.37
C LYS A 92 2.52 -17.70 13.82
N LEU A 93 1.53 -17.85 12.94
CA LEU A 93 0.73 -16.73 12.44
C LEU A 93 0.00 -16.02 13.59
N LEU A 94 -0.70 -16.77 14.44
CA LEU A 94 -1.41 -16.23 15.60
C LEU A 94 -0.46 -15.51 16.56
N GLU A 95 0.69 -16.12 16.88
CA GLU A 95 1.73 -15.52 17.72
C GLU A 95 2.15 -14.14 17.20
N LEU A 96 2.44 -14.03 15.90
CA LEU A 96 2.85 -12.76 15.27
C LEU A 96 1.71 -11.73 15.26
N THR A 97 0.46 -12.16 15.04
CA THR A 97 -0.69 -11.25 15.08
C THR A 97 -0.89 -10.65 16.48
N PHE A 98 -0.74 -11.45 17.55
CA PHE A 98 -0.88 -10.96 18.92
C PHE A 98 0.30 -10.08 19.35
N GLN A 99 1.53 -10.42 18.97
CA GLN A 99 2.71 -9.58 19.23
C GLN A 99 2.55 -8.16 18.68
N ARG A 100 1.99 -8.02 17.47
CA ARG A 100 1.71 -6.70 16.88
C ARG A 100 0.67 -5.91 17.68
N HIS A 101 -0.37 -6.58 18.19
CA HIS A 101 -1.39 -5.90 18.99
C HIS A 101 -0.86 -5.46 20.37
N GLY A 102 0.04 -6.25 20.98
CA GLY A 102 0.69 -5.90 22.25
C GLY A 102 1.59 -4.65 22.16
N VAL A 103 2.30 -4.47 21.04
CA VAL A 103 3.11 -3.26 20.83
C VAL A 103 2.25 -2.03 20.54
N ALA A 104 1.17 -2.16 19.76
CA ALA A 104 0.28 -1.05 19.45
C ALA A 104 -0.50 -0.52 20.68
N SER A 105 -0.88 -1.42 21.59
CA SER A 105 -1.60 -1.07 22.82
C SER A 105 -0.70 -0.42 23.89
N SER A 106 0.59 -0.76 23.91
CA SER A 106 1.55 -0.16 24.86
C SER A 106 1.91 1.29 24.52
N GLN A 107 1.89 1.66 23.23
CA GLN A 107 2.14 3.04 22.77
C GLN A 107 1.01 4.01 23.17
N ASN A 108 -0.22 3.50 23.33
CA ASN A 108 -1.41 4.33 23.56
C ASN A 108 -1.61 4.70 25.04
N ASN A 109 -0.91 4.04 25.97
CA ASN A 109 -1.01 4.32 27.41
C ASN A 109 -0.07 5.43 27.91
N ASN A 110 0.72 6.06 27.02
CA ASN A 110 1.66 7.12 27.38
C ASN A 110 1.08 8.55 27.32
N TYR A 111 -0.22 8.70 27.06
CA TYR A 111 -0.91 9.98 27.14
C TYR A 111 -2.09 9.89 28.11
N SER A 112 -1.85 10.18 29.40
CA SER A 112 -2.77 10.88 30.32
C SER A 112 -2.37 10.68 31.79
N VAL A 113 -1.57 11.59 32.34
CA VAL A 113 -1.72 12.03 33.73
C VAL A 113 -1.42 13.54 33.78
N PRO A 114 -2.41 14.43 33.77
CA PRO A 114 -2.19 15.76 34.31
C PRO A 114 -2.06 15.62 35.82
N ARG A 115 -0.87 15.87 36.36
CA ARG A 115 -0.69 16.11 37.80
C ARG A 115 -1.45 17.40 38.14
N GLY A 116 -2.60 17.26 38.77
CA GLY A 116 -3.26 18.30 39.55
C GLY A 116 -3.04 18.03 41.03
#